data_AF-X1QG48-F1
#
_entry.id   AF-X1QG48-F1
#
_cell.length_a   1.000
_cell.length_b   1.000
_cell.length_c   1.000
_cell.angle_alpha   90.00
_cell.angle_beta   90.00
_cell.angle_gamma   90.00
#
_symmetry.space_group_name_H-M   'P 1'
#
loop_
_entity.id
_entity.type
_entity.pdbx_description
1 polymer ?
#
loop_
_entity_poly.entity_id
_entity_poly.type
_entity_poly.pdbx_seq_one_letter_code
_entity_poly.pdbx_strand_id
1 'polypeptide(L)'
;AYSTILGWCYYGEKSIEYIFKERAVKIYRVVFVIFVAVGTFLKLETVWRLSDIMNGLMAFPNLVGLIGLSAIIVSETNKYFYKRQK
;
A
#
# COMPACT_ATOMS: atom_id res chain seq x y z
N ALA A 1 10.04 13.46 -5.52
CA ALA A 1 10.64 12.86 -4.31
C ALA A 1 9.83 13.18 -3.05
N TYR A 2 9.64 14.47 -2.70
CA TYR A 2 8.95 14.85 -1.46
C TYR A 2 7.48 14.39 -1.39
N SER A 3 6.69 14.64 -2.44
CA SER A 3 5.29 14.19 -2.53
C SER A 3 5.16 12.67 -2.58
N THR A 4 6.09 11.98 -3.26
CA THR A 4 6.14 10.53 -3.34
C THR A 4 6.41 9.90 -1.96
N ILE A 5 7.40 10.41 -1.21
CA ILE A 5 7.73 9.92 0.14
C ILE A 5 6.56 10.13 1.12
N LEU A 6 5.89 11.28 1.04
CA LEU A 6 4.68 11.54 1.83
C LEU A 6 3.54 10.57 1.48
N GLY A 7 3.35 10.27 0.19
CA GLY A 7 2.39 9.26 -0.25
C GLY A 7 2.69 7.87 0.33
N TRP A 8 3.93 7.41 0.23
CA TRP A 8 4.35 6.13 0.80
C TRP A 8 4.22 6.08 2.34
N CYS A 9 4.48 7.19 3.02
CA CYS A 9 4.25 7.32 4.46
C CYS A 9 2.76 7.11 4.79
N TYR A 10 1.86 7.76 4.05
CA TYR A 10 0.42 7.62 4.26
C TYR A 10 -0.11 6.21 3.96
N TYR A 11 0.35 5.57 2.89
CA TYR A 11 -0.03 4.19 2.58
C TYR A 11 0.43 3.21 3.68
N GLY A 12 1.65 3.38 4.16
CA GLY A 12 2.17 2.57 5.27
C GLY A 12 1.44 2.83 6.58
N GLU A 13 1.09 4.09 6.86
CA GLU A 13 0.28 4.48 8.01
C GLU A 13 -1.08 3.76 8.01
N LYS A 14 -1.79 3.77 6.89
CA LYS A 14 -3.08 3.08 6.77
C LYS A 14 -2.94 1.56 6.91
N SER A 15 -1.87 0.98 6.40
CA SER A 15 -1.58 -0.45 6.54
C SER A 15 -1.31 -0.84 8.00
N ILE A 16 -0.55 -0.02 8.73
CA ILE A 16 -0.28 -0.22 10.17
C ILE A 16 -1.53 0.03 11.01
N GLU A 17 -2.32 1.05 10.68
CA GLU A 17 -3.60 1.32 11.33
C GLU A 17 -4.55 0.12 11.20
N TYR A 18 -4.59 -0.52 10.04
CA TYR A 18 -5.40 -1.72 9.80
C TYR A 18 -4.97 -2.90 10.71
N ILE A 19 -3.66 -3.10 10.92
CA ILE A 19 -3.14 -4.24 11.69
C ILE A 19 -3.12 -3.96 13.20
N PHE A 20 -2.66 -2.78 13.61
CA PHE A 20 -2.33 -2.43 15.00
C PHE A 20 -3.20 -1.31 15.59
N LYS A 21 -4.21 -0.82 14.87
CA LYS A 21 -5.12 0.28 15.25
C LYS A 21 -4.42 1.65 15.38
N GLU A 22 -5.20 2.70 15.61
CA GLU A 22 -4.76 4.11 15.60
C GLU A 22 -3.57 4.44 16.51
N ARG A 23 -3.36 3.73 17.63
CA ARG A 23 -2.24 4.02 18.54
C ARG A 23 -0.87 3.78 17.90
N ALA A 24 -0.76 2.85 16.96
CA ALA A 24 0.50 2.53 16.29
C ALA A 24 0.89 3.56 15.21
N VAL A 25 -0.06 4.38 14.75
CA VAL A 25 0.16 5.38 13.69
C VAL A 25 1.23 6.41 14.08
N LYS A 26 1.17 6.93 15.31
CA LYS A 26 2.15 7.93 15.78
C LYS A 26 3.56 7.35 15.86
N ILE A 27 3.68 6.10 16.30
CA ILE A 27 4.97 5.39 16.37
C ILE A 27 5.51 5.17 14.96
N TYR A 28 4.66 4.74 14.03
CA TYR A 28 5.04 4.53 12.63
C TYR A 28 5.59 5.80 11.97
N ARG A 29 4.95 6.98 12.18
CA ARG A 29 5.46 8.25 11.63
C ARG A 29 6.88 8.56 12.11
N VAL A 30 7.16 8.37 13.40
CA VAL A 30 8.50 8.63 13.97
C VAL A 30 9.52 7.66 13.39
N VAL A 31 9.19 6.37 13.31
CA VAL A 31 10.05 5.34 12.72
C VAL A 31 10.31 5.62 11.25
N PHE A 32 9.29 6.03 10.48
CA PHE A 32 9.42 6.34 9.06
C PHE A 32 10.40 7.49 8.81
N VAL A 33 10.32 8.57 9.60
CA VAL A 33 11.26 9.71 9.47
C VAL A 33 12.71 9.27 9.75
N ILE A 34 12.92 8.44 10.78
CA ILE A 34 14.25 7.89 11.08
C ILE A 34 14.74 7.00 9.93
N PHE A 35 13.89 6.14 9.38
CA PHE A 35 14.23 5.28 8.25
C PHE A 35 14.57 6.06 6.98
N VAL A 36 13.86 7.16 6.69
CA VAL A 36 14.19 8.05 5.56
C VAL A 36 15.57 8.69 5.77
N ALA A 37 15.89 9.12 7.00
CA ALA A 37 17.20 9.66 7.32
C ALA A 37 18.33 8.62 7.21
N VAL A 38 18.07 7.36 7.59
CA VAL A 38 19.02 6.25 7.46
C VAL A 38 19.15 5.77 6.01
N GLY A 39 18.06 5.87 5.23
CA GLY A 39 18.01 5.43 3.84
C GLY A 39 18.98 6.15 2.91
N THR A 40 19.43 7.36 3.28
CA THR A 40 20.48 8.10 2.55
C THR A 40 21.86 7.44 2.65
N PHE A 41 22.09 6.60 3.66
CA PHE A 41 23.35 5.87 3.87
C PHE A 41 23.37 4.48 3.21
N LEU A 42 22.22 3.99 2.72
CA LEU A 42 22.12 2.68 2.07
C LEU A 42 22.51 2.76 0.59
N LYS A 43 23.13 1.69 0.07
CA LYS A 43 23.41 1.58 -1.36
C LYS A 43 22.12 1.52 -2.17
N LEU A 44 22.06 2.33 -3.22
CA LEU A 44 20.88 2.47 -4.06
C LEU A 44 20.40 1.10 -4.61
N GLU A 45 21.32 0.24 -5.04
CA GLU A 45 21.02 -1.11 -5.57
C GLU A 45 20.31 -2.00 -4.52
N THR A 46 20.72 -1.94 -3.25
CA THR A 46 20.07 -2.68 -2.18
C THR A 46 18.67 -2.16 -1.90
N VAL A 47 18.47 -0.83 -1.96
CA VAL A 47 17.16 -0.19 -1.78
C VAL A 47 16.20 -0.59 -2.91
N TRP A 48 16.66 -0.63 -4.16
CA TRP A 48 15.84 -1.08 -5.29
C TRP A 48 15.44 -2.55 -5.14
N ARG A 49 16.41 -3.44 -4.85
CA ARG A 49 16.11 -4.87 -4.64
C ARG A 49 15.11 -5.11 -3.51
N LEU A 50 15.30 -4.43 -2.37
CA LEU A 50 14.37 -4.53 -1.25
C LEU A 50 12.97 -4.03 -1.63
N SER A 51 12.89 -2.90 -2.35
CA SER A 51 11.63 -2.32 -2.81
C SER A 51 10.87 -3.26 -3.75
N ASP A 52 11.58 -3.89 -4.69
CA ASP A 52 10.96 -4.83 -5.64
C ASP A 52 10.40 -6.07 -4.95
N ILE A 53 11.12 -6.63 -3.98
CA ILE A 53 10.64 -7.78 -3.19
C ILE A 53 9.41 -7.40 -2.38
N MET A 54 9.43 -6.25 -1.69
CA MET A 54 8.28 -5.77 -0.90
C MET A 54 7.06 -5.48 -1.77
N ASN A 55 7.25 -4.85 -2.94
CA ASN A 55 6.17 -4.61 -3.90
C ASN A 55 5.60 -5.92 -4.45
N GLY A 56 6.46 -6.92 -4.75
CA GLY A 56 6.02 -8.24 -5.17
C GLY A 56 5.19 -8.94 -4.09
N LEU A 57 5.62 -8.87 -2.83
CA LEU A 57 4.91 -9.45 -1.69
C LEU A 57 3.57 -8.74 -1.41
N MET A 58 3.48 -7.43 -1.69
CA MET A 58 2.22 -6.68 -1.61
C MET A 58 1.28 -7.01 -2.78
N ALA A 59 1.83 -7.15 -3.99
CA ALA A 59 1.06 -7.41 -5.20
C ALA A 59 0.47 -8.82 -5.22
N PHE A 60 1.19 -9.82 -4.71
CA PHE A 60 0.76 -11.21 -4.69
C PHE A 60 -0.62 -11.45 -4.03
N PRO A 61 -0.84 -11.10 -2.75
CA PRO A 61 -2.14 -11.31 -2.11
C PRO A 61 -3.25 -10.47 -2.74
N ASN A 62 -2.92 -9.26 -3.23
CA ASN A 62 -3.90 -8.39 -3.89
C ASN A 62 -4.37 -8.99 -5.22
N LEU A 63 -3.45 -9.47 -6.05
CA LEU A 63 -3.78 -10.13 -7.32
C LEU A 63 -4.58 -11.42 -7.12
N VAL A 64 -4.22 -12.24 -6.11
CA VAL A 64 -4.99 -13.45 -5.77
C VAL A 64 -6.42 -13.08 -5.36
N GLY A 65 -6.58 -12.06 -4.50
CA GLY A 65 -7.88 -11.56 -4.11
C GLY A 65 -8.70 -11.03 -5.30
N LEU A 66 -8.06 -10.26 -6.19
CA LEU A 66 -8.70 -9.69 -7.38
C LEU A 66 -9.21 -10.79 -8.32
N ILE A 67 -8.42 -11.83 -8.57
CA ILE A 67 -8.83 -12.95 -9.42
C ILE A 67 -10.01 -13.70 -8.77
N GLY A 68 -9.96 -13.96 -7.46
CA GLY A 68 -11.05 -14.60 -6.73
C GLY A 68 -12.34 -13.78 -6.68
N LEU A 69 -12.24 -12.45 -6.57
CA LEU A 69 -13.36 -11.51 -6.51
C LEU A 69 -13.80 -11.00 -7.89
N SER A 70 -13.11 -11.36 -8.96
CA SER A 70 -13.35 -10.85 -10.32
C SER A 70 -14.81 -11.03 -10.77
N ALA A 71 -15.40 -12.19 -10.48
CA ALA A 71 -16.81 -12.46 -10.79
C ALA A 71 -17.79 -11.56 -10.01
N ILE A 72 -17.48 -11.25 -8.75
CA ILE A 72 -18.29 -10.37 -7.90
C ILE A 72 -18.18 -8.92 -8.38
N ILE A 73 -16.97 -8.47 -8.74
CA ILE A 73 -16.74 -7.12 -9.26
C ILE A 73 -17.51 -6.90 -10.56
N VAL A 74 -17.51 -7.88 -11.48
CA VAL A 74 -18.29 -7.81 -12.72
C VAL A 74 -19.80 -7.76 -12.45
N SER A 75 -20.28 -8.55 -11.49
CA SER A 75 -21.70 -8.53 -11.08
C SER A 75 -22.12 -7.17 -10.52
N GLU A 76 -21.34 -6.61 -9.59
CA GLU A 76 -21.63 -5.30 -8.99
C GLU A 76 -21.47 -4.15 -9.99
N THR A 77 -20.51 -4.22 -10.90
CA THR A 77 -20.33 -3.24 -11.99
C THR A 77 -21.57 -3.20 -12.87
N ASN A 78 -22.07 -4.36 -13.32
CA ASN A 78 -23.29 -4.44 -14.13
C ASN A 78 -24.52 -3.91 -13.38
N LYS A 79 -24.66 -4.21 -12.09
CA LYS A 79 -25.75 -3.64 -11.27
C LYS A 79 -25.67 -2.13 -11.17
N TYR A 80 -24.48 -1.57 -10.95
CA TYR A 80 -24.30 -0.12 -10.84
C TYR A 80 -24.66 0.61 -12.13
N PHE A 81 -24.21 0.11 -13.29
CA PHE A 81 -24.55 0.69 -14.59
C PHE A 81 -26.03 0.52 -14.94
N TYR A 82 -26.63 -0.63 -14.63
CA TYR A 82 -28.06 -0.86 -14.81
C TYR A 82 -28.92 0.09 -13.96
N LYS A 83 -28.51 0.37 -12.72
CA LYS A 83 -29.22 1.31 -11.82
C LYS A 83 -29.09 2.77 -12.25
N ARG A 84 -28.04 3.12 -13.00
CA ARG A 84 -27.76 4.48 -13.50
C ARG A 84 -28.47 4.78 -14.84
N GLN A 85 -28.99 3.76 -15.53
CA GLN A 85 -29.79 3.91 -16.75
C GLN A 85 -31.29 4.12 -16.50
N LYS A 86 -31.76 3.98 -15.25
CA LYS A 86 -33.14 4.24 -14.84
C LYS A 86 -33.25 5.62 -14.20
#